data_AF-A0A6A0GX98-F1
#
_entry.id   AF-A0A6A0GX98-F1
#
_cell.length_a   1.000
_cell.length_b   1.000
_cell.length_c   1.000
_cell.angle_alpha   90.00
_cell.angle_beta   90.00
_cell.angle_gamma   90.00
#
_symmetry.space_group_name_H-M   'P 1'
#
loop_
_entity.id
_entity.type
_entity.pdbx_description
1 polymer ?
#
loop_
_entity_poly.entity_id
_entity_poly.type
_entity_poly.pdbx_seq_one_letter_code
_entity_poly.pdbx_strand_id
1 'polypeptide(L)'
;MCTGTATVAAEYVQRNANKDKVPAIVSALPGQHLTAKVIYDDHTTADFKYIWVTFFPSECYMMSCNQRKIFSVVKLRDNCKCRACMDPSSQQKLLNTPALDVNIRPKTVSINEAGSLEIVWNDDELHTSVFDPKWLFKYGQSFMHNAFEMDNAEKEGLPVRSEPELWDRTDIWKNLPELSYNEFKNSEEGLFTWLDMFHKIIGVVKRFAYVKETQYGQIFDVINEAKDGAHLAFTGMALAYHTDMNYREKSPGMQLLHCLKANNSDKENDFGGRSMFVDGFRAARWMEENEPTAFHVLTSTPIRFSIKNSGMRYSAIWPVICTNSDGDITEIHYNNRTMQPLQAPTHVVTPFYHAYKLFSQKLNEASAGLEFNMVPGDLVAFNNRRILHARSAYDPSKVERQGNRSWFLCI
;
A
#
# COMPACT_ATOMS: atom_id res chain seq x y z
N MET A 1 -44.62 6.80 47.89
CA MET A 1 -44.73 6.01 46.65
C MET A 1 -44.49 6.94 45.48
N CYS A 2 -43.62 6.54 44.57
CA CYS A 2 -42.84 7.38 43.66
C CYS A 2 -43.63 8.31 42.73
N THR A 3 -43.11 9.53 42.57
CA THR A 3 -43.20 10.38 41.37
C THR A 3 -41.86 11.10 41.19
N GLY A 4 -41.32 11.16 39.97
CA GLY A 4 -40.04 11.81 39.70
C GLY A 4 -39.46 11.50 38.33
N THR A 5 -39.70 12.42 37.39
CA THR A 5 -39.37 12.45 35.96
C THR A 5 -37.89 12.67 35.63
N ALA A 6 -37.45 12.03 34.54
CA ALA A 6 -36.47 12.42 33.53
C ALA A 6 -35.64 13.72 33.72
N THR A 7 -34.33 13.55 33.92
CA THR A 7 -33.26 14.37 33.28
C THR A 7 -31.90 13.67 33.44
N VAL A 8 -31.56 12.75 32.52
CA VAL A 8 -30.20 12.20 32.38
C VAL A 8 -29.82 12.28 30.90
N ALA A 9 -29.69 13.50 30.38
CA ALA A 9 -29.32 13.71 28.98
C ALA A 9 -28.52 15.01 28.72
N ALA A 10 -28.03 15.72 29.75
CA ALA A 10 -27.39 17.03 29.54
C ALA A 10 -25.94 17.16 30.05
N GLU A 11 -25.39 16.22 30.83
CA GLU A 11 -24.02 16.38 31.37
C GLU A 11 -22.92 15.57 30.67
N TYR A 12 -23.26 14.76 29.66
CA TYR A 12 -22.26 13.93 28.96
C TYR A 12 -21.62 14.60 27.73
N VAL A 13 -22.10 15.79 27.32
CA VAL A 13 -21.68 16.46 26.07
C VAL A 13 -20.59 17.53 26.29
N GLN A 14 -20.22 17.88 27.52
CA GLN A 14 -19.23 18.94 27.79
C GLN A 14 -17.85 18.49 28.31
N ARG A 15 -17.56 17.18 28.41
CA ARG A 15 -16.22 16.70 28.88
C ARG A 15 -15.26 16.22 27.79
N ASN A 16 -15.59 16.34 26.51
CA ASN A 16 -14.71 15.89 25.41
C ASN A 16 -14.06 17.01 24.60
N ALA A 17 -14.06 18.26 25.09
CA ALA A 17 -13.50 19.39 24.35
C ALA A 17 -11.99 19.65 24.58
N ASN A 18 -11.21 18.70 25.14
CA ASN A 18 -9.82 19.00 25.51
C ASN A 18 -8.85 17.80 25.49
N LYS A 19 -9.04 16.81 24.61
CA LYS A 19 -8.11 15.66 24.51
C LYS A 19 -6.76 15.96 23.83
N ASP A 20 -6.59 17.15 23.24
CA ASP A 20 -5.37 17.52 22.51
C ASP A 20 -4.51 18.58 23.21
N LYS A 21 -4.84 18.96 24.45
CA LYS A 21 -4.06 19.96 25.18
C LYS A 21 -3.04 19.27 26.09
N VAL A 22 -1.76 19.36 25.73
CA VAL A 22 -0.64 18.91 26.57
C VAL A 22 -0.60 19.80 27.83
N PRO A 23 -0.77 19.26 29.05
CA PRO A 23 -0.74 20.05 30.28
C PRO A 23 0.66 20.61 30.54
N ALA A 24 0.74 21.85 31.02
CA ALA A 24 2.01 22.49 31.32
C ALA A 24 2.49 22.08 32.73
N ILE A 25 3.79 21.80 32.87
CA ILE A 25 4.40 21.57 34.19
C ILE A 25 4.53 22.91 34.90
N VAL A 26 3.93 23.05 36.08
CA VAL A 26 3.96 24.29 36.86
C VAL A 26 4.82 24.20 38.12
N SER A 27 5.03 22.99 38.67
CA SER A 27 6.00 22.81 39.76
C SER A 27 6.50 21.37 39.90
N ALA A 28 7.70 21.21 40.46
CA ALA A 28 8.28 19.92 40.84
C ALA A 28 8.85 20.01 42.26
N LEU A 29 8.42 19.12 43.15
CA LEU A 29 8.83 19.06 44.55
C LEU A 29 9.64 17.78 44.82
N PRO A 30 10.83 17.85 45.42
CA PRO A 30 11.57 16.67 45.86
C PRO A 30 10.86 16.02 47.07
N GLY A 31 10.61 14.72 47.00
CA GLY A 31 10.07 13.91 48.09
C GLY A 31 11.18 13.24 48.91
N GLN A 32 10.88 12.86 50.16
CA GLN A 32 11.80 12.05 50.96
C GLN A 32 11.93 10.64 50.34
N HIS A 33 13.12 10.05 50.45
CA HIS A 33 13.48 8.73 49.89
C HIS A 33 13.46 8.62 48.35
N LEU A 34 14.19 9.52 47.66
CA LEU A 34 14.46 9.40 46.22
C LEU A 34 13.19 9.38 45.36
N THR A 35 12.23 10.23 45.74
CA THR A 35 11.00 10.45 45.00
C THR A 35 10.87 11.91 44.61
N ALA A 36 10.09 12.20 43.58
CA ALA A 36 9.72 13.57 43.23
C ALA A 36 8.24 13.60 42.87
N LYS A 37 7.57 14.72 43.17
CA LYS A 37 6.17 14.96 42.81
C LYS A 37 6.10 16.14 41.86
N VAL A 38 5.53 15.93 40.68
CA VAL A 38 5.30 17.00 39.68
C VAL A 38 3.82 17.37 39.68
N ILE A 39 3.52 18.67 39.64
CA ILE A 39 2.17 19.23 39.62
C ILE A 39 1.98 19.96 38.28
N TYR A 40 0.86 19.65 37.61
CA TYR A 40 0.45 20.27 36.35
C TYR A 40 -0.54 21.41 36.58
N ASP A 41 -0.71 22.27 35.57
CA ASP A 41 -1.64 23.40 35.58
C ASP A 41 -3.12 23.00 35.71
N ASP A 42 -3.43 21.74 35.43
CA ASP A 42 -4.74 21.11 35.67
C ASP A 42 -4.89 20.48 37.07
N HIS A 43 -3.93 20.72 37.96
CA HIS A 43 -3.85 20.19 39.33
C HIS A 43 -3.67 18.67 39.45
N THR A 44 -3.35 17.97 38.36
CA THR A 44 -2.94 16.56 38.44
C THR A 44 -1.53 16.43 39.04
N THR A 45 -1.24 15.28 39.68
CA THR A 45 0.07 15.02 40.30
C THR A 45 0.66 13.69 39.85
N ALA A 46 1.99 13.63 39.68
CA ALA A 46 2.73 12.43 39.31
C ALA A 46 3.89 12.17 40.28
N ASP A 47 3.99 10.95 40.82
CA ASP A 47 5.03 10.52 41.77
C ASP A 47 6.08 9.63 41.09
N PHE A 48 7.38 9.91 41.33
CA PHE A 48 8.52 9.18 40.75
C PHE A 48 9.31 8.42 41.81
N LYS A 49 9.99 7.32 41.45
CA LYS A 49 10.94 6.59 42.30
C LYS A 49 12.21 6.31 41.50
N TYR A 50 13.36 6.83 41.94
CA TYR A 50 14.64 6.58 41.25
C TYR A 50 15.04 5.11 41.41
N ILE A 51 15.10 4.35 40.31
CA ILE A 51 15.75 3.04 40.25
C ILE A 51 17.08 3.24 39.53
N TRP A 52 18.17 2.88 40.21
CA TRP A 52 19.50 2.80 39.61
C TRP A 52 19.47 1.82 38.44
N VAL A 53 19.61 2.32 37.23
CA VAL A 53 19.94 1.51 36.05
C VAL A 53 21.24 2.06 35.49
N THR A 54 22.22 1.19 35.47
CA THR A 54 23.58 1.33 34.93
C THR A 54 23.62 2.25 33.71
N PHE A 55 24.53 3.24 33.73
CA PHE A 55 24.82 4.11 32.59
C PHE A 55 25.13 3.26 31.34
N PHE A 56 24.22 3.25 30.36
CA PHE A 56 24.58 3.05 28.97
C PHE A 56 24.75 4.44 28.33
N PRO A 57 25.91 4.79 27.74
CA PRO A 57 26.23 6.16 27.35
C PRO A 57 25.49 6.71 26.11
N SER A 58 24.43 6.05 25.63
CA SER A 58 23.91 6.20 24.26
C SER A 58 22.43 6.63 24.14
N GLU A 59 21.73 6.90 25.25
CA GLU A 59 20.28 7.19 25.23
C GLU A 59 19.91 8.50 25.94
N CYS A 60 18.94 9.22 25.36
CA CYS A 60 18.34 10.42 25.93
C CYS A 60 16.86 10.15 26.24
N TYR A 61 16.39 10.59 27.42
CA TYR A 61 15.03 10.31 27.90
C TYR A 61 14.17 11.58 27.92
N MET A 62 12.95 11.51 27.36
CA MET A 62 11.94 12.56 27.49
C MET A 62 10.61 11.98 27.98
N MET A 63 9.86 12.78 28.74
CA MET A 63 8.62 12.36 29.39
C MET A 63 7.46 13.28 29.00
N SER A 64 6.35 12.69 28.56
CA SER A 64 5.05 13.35 28.35
C SER A 64 3.94 12.37 28.78
N CYS A 65 2.99 12.87 29.59
CA CYS A 65 1.79 12.21 30.15
C CYS A 65 1.81 10.66 30.25
N ASN A 66 2.59 10.11 31.18
CA ASN A 66 2.66 8.66 31.48
C ASN A 66 3.26 7.75 30.39
N GLN A 67 3.87 8.27 29.33
CA GLN A 67 4.69 7.49 28.41
C GLN A 67 6.15 7.96 28.44
N ARG A 68 7.07 7.07 28.83
CA ARG A 68 8.52 7.28 28.67
C ARG A 68 8.86 7.10 27.20
N LYS A 69 9.38 8.15 26.54
CA LYS A 69 9.92 8.04 25.18
C LYS A 69 11.45 8.04 25.26
N ILE A 70 12.07 7.02 24.66
CA ILE A 70 13.52 6.84 24.62
C ILE A 70 13.99 7.27 23.24
N PHE A 71 14.97 8.17 23.20
CA PHE A 71 15.58 8.65 21.97
C PHE A 71 17.03 8.21 21.89
N SER A 72 17.40 7.64 20.76
CA SER A 72 18.80 7.41 20.43
C SER A 72 19.49 8.75 20.17
N VAL A 73 20.60 8.99 20.87
CA VAL A 73 21.36 10.25 20.83
C VAL A 73 21.90 10.53 19.43
N VAL A 74 22.51 9.50 18.80
CA VAL A 74 23.00 9.57 17.41
C VAL A 74 21.86 9.89 16.43
N LYS A 75 20.66 9.35 16.66
CA LYS A 75 19.51 9.58 15.77
C LYS A 75 18.98 11.01 15.87
N LEU A 76 18.99 11.62 17.06
CA LEU A 76 18.66 13.03 17.22
C LEU A 76 19.65 13.88 16.42
N ARG A 77 20.95 13.69 16.59
CA ARG A 77 21.97 14.44 15.85
C ARG A 77 21.86 14.25 14.33
N ASP A 78 21.58 13.02 13.89
CA ASP A 78 21.38 12.67 12.48
C ASP A 78 20.17 13.38 11.85
N ASN A 79 19.18 13.75 12.67
CA ASN A 79 17.93 14.38 12.24
C ASN A 79 17.86 15.87 12.58
N CYS A 80 19.01 16.51 12.87
CA CYS A 80 19.09 17.95 13.07
C CYS A 80 18.48 18.72 11.87
N LYS A 81 17.63 19.70 12.17
CA LYS A 81 16.94 20.53 11.17
C LYS A 81 17.60 21.88 10.92
N CYS A 82 18.81 22.11 11.43
CA CYS A 82 19.51 23.37 11.18
C CYS A 82 19.96 23.48 9.71
N ARG A 83 20.23 24.69 9.24
CA ARG A 83 20.64 24.96 7.84
C ARG A 83 21.94 24.26 7.42
N ALA A 84 22.79 23.87 8.37
CA ALA A 84 24.02 23.11 8.08
C ALA A 84 23.75 21.61 7.90
N CYS A 85 22.66 21.08 8.46
CA CYS A 85 22.31 19.66 8.38
C CYS A 85 21.18 19.37 7.37
N MET A 86 20.39 20.38 7.01
CA MET A 86 19.26 20.25 6.10
C MET A 86 19.19 21.47 5.17
N ASP A 87 19.08 21.21 3.88
CA ASP A 87 18.93 22.26 2.88
C ASP A 87 17.56 22.95 3.04
N PRO A 88 17.52 24.28 3.25
CA PRO A 88 16.26 24.97 3.52
C PRO A 88 15.24 24.88 2.38
N SER A 89 15.70 24.76 1.13
CA SER A 89 14.83 24.77 -0.05
C SER A 89 14.23 23.40 -0.34
N SER A 90 15.06 22.36 -0.39
CA SER A 90 14.70 21.00 -0.79
C SER A 90 14.33 20.11 0.39
N GLN A 91 14.62 20.53 1.63
CA GLN A 91 14.51 19.72 2.84
C GLN A 91 15.35 18.43 2.81
N GLN A 92 16.31 18.34 1.88
CA GLN A 92 17.24 17.22 1.78
C GLN A 92 18.30 17.30 2.89
N LYS A 93 18.74 16.14 3.37
CA LYS A 93 19.79 16.05 4.37
C LYS A 93 21.14 16.44 3.76
N LEU A 94 21.80 17.43 4.34
CA LEU A 94 23.18 17.83 4.03
C LEU A 94 24.19 17.12 4.93
N LEU A 95 23.77 16.74 6.14
CA LEU A 95 24.58 15.94 7.06
C LEU A 95 24.90 14.58 6.44
N ASN A 96 26.18 14.24 6.37
CA ASN A 96 26.63 12.91 5.98
C ASN A 96 26.43 11.91 7.14
N THR A 97 25.28 11.22 7.16
CA THR A 97 24.94 10.24 8.21
C THR A 97 26.07 9.23 8.49
N PRO A 98 26.71 8.60 7.48
CA PRO A 98 27.88 7.73 7.69
C PRO A 98 29.08 8.35 8.42
N ALA A 99 29.27 9.67 8.34
CA ALA A 99 30.39 10.36 9.00
C ALA A 99 30.08 10.75 10.45
N LEU A 100 28.86 10.49 10.91
CA LEU A 100 28.45 10.84 12.26
C LEU A 100 29.09 9.91 13.28
N ASP A 101 29.68 10.48 14.34
CA ASP A 101 30.13 9.69 15.48
C ASP A 101 28.93 9.02 16.15
N VAL A 102 28.88 7.69 16.09
CA VAL A 102 27.83 6.88 16.72
C VAL A 102 27.85 6.99 18.25
N ASN A 103 28.95 7.45 18.83
CA ASN A 103 29.13 7.68 20.25
C ASN A 103 28.96 9.15 20.66
N ILE A 104 28.47 10.00 19.74
CA ILE A 104 28.24 11.42 20.01
C ILE A 104 27.38 11.59 21.27
N ARG A 105 27.69 12.61 22.07
CA ARG A 105 26.99 12.90 23.32
C ARG A 105 26.48 14.33 23.33
N PRO A 106 25.33 14.58 23.96
CA PRO A 106 24.95 15.94 24.26
C PRO A 106 25.96 16.53 25.26
N LYS A 107 26.49 17.70 24.95
CA LYS A 107 27.22 18.53 25.90
C LYS A 107 26.25 19.19 26.88
N THR A 108 25.15 19.74 26.37
CA THR A 108 24.06 20.27 27.18
C THR A 108 22.70 19.95 26.55
N VAL A 109 21.68 19.82 27.39
CA VAL A 109 20.28 19.65 26.98
C VAL A 109 19.44 20.63 27.78
N SER A 110 18.64 21.43 27.08
CA SER A 110 17.79 22.46 27.67
C SER A 110 16.46 22.53 26.92
N ILE A 111 15.49 23.21 27.53
CA ILE A 111 14.28 23.65 26.85
C ILE A 111 14.43 25.14 26.63
N ASN A 112 14.31 25.60 25.39
CA ASN A 112 14.39 27.02 25.07
C ASN A 112 13.07 27.75 25.42
N GLU A 113 13.06 29.07 25.30
CA GLU A 113 11.87 29.90 25.63
C GLU A 113 10.62 29.54 24.81
N ALA A 114 10.80 28.94 23.62
CA ALA A 114 9.72 28.47 22.76
C ALA A 114 9.20 27.07 23.13
N GLY A 115 9.71 26.45 24.20
CA GLY A 115 9.32 25.10 24.64
C GLY A 115 9.92 23.98 23.80
N SER A 116 10.87 24.26 22.91
CA SER A 116 11.56 23.26 22.09
C SER A 116 12.76 22.66 22.82
N LEU A 117 13.08 21.40 22.50
CA LEU A 117 14.29 20.76 22.99
C LEU A 117 15.50 21.33 22.26
N GLU A 118 16.45 21.87 23.01
CA GLU A 118 17.73 22.33 22.49
C GLU A 118 18.84 21.41 22.99
N ILE A 119 19.67 20.91 22.07
CA ILE A 119 20.81 20.06 22.36
C ILE A 119 22.05 20.69 21.77
N VAL A 120 23.03 20.98 22.61
CA VAL A 120 24.39 21.33 22.17
C VAL A 120 25.20 20.05 22.19
N TRP A 121 25.86 19.73 21.08
CA TRP A 121 26.62 18.51 20.89
C TRP A 121 28.08 18.68 21.30
N ASN A 122 28.71 17.56 21.64
CA ASN A 122 30.15 17.50 21.89
C ASN A 122 30.96 17.24 20.61
N ASP A 123 30.49 17.73 19.46
CA ASP A 123 31.24 17.63 18.21
C ASP A 123 32.32 18.72 18.11
N ASP A 124 33.24 18.54 17.17
CA ASP A 124 34.40 19.44 16.96
C ASP A 124 33.98 20.89 16.66
N GLU A 125 32.72 21.12 16.26
CA GLU A 125 32.15 22.41 15.91
C GLU A 125 30.89 22.77 16.74
N LEU A 126 30.90 22.62 18.08
CA LEU A 126 29.86 23.13 19.01
C LEU A 126 28.45 23.26 18.39
N HIS A 127 27.94 22.16 17.85
CA HIS A 127 26.73 22.19 17.04
C HIS A 127 25.50 22.25 17.94
N THR A 128 24.47 22.98 17.53
CA THR A 128 23.20 23.04 18.25
C THR A 128 22.06 22.52 17.38
N SER A 129 21.31 21.55 17.91
CA SER A 129 20.07 21.06 17.32
C SER A 129 18.88 21.49 18.15
N VAL A 130 17.83 21.95 17.48
CA VAL A 130 16.56 22.32 18.09
C VAL A 130 15.46 21.43 17.53
N PHE A 131 14.68 20.79 18.41
CA PHE A 131 13.59 19.89 18.05
C PHE A 131 12.27 20.37 18.64
N ASP A 132 11.28 20.52 17.77
CA ASP A 132 9.92 20.84 18.15
C ASP A 132 9.28 19.67 18.94
N PRO A 133 8.53 19.93 20.03
CA PRO A 133 7.90 18.89 20.83
C PRO A 133 6.94 17.98 20.05
N LYS A 134 6.26 18.49 19.02
CA LYS A 134 5.38 17.67 18.16
C LYS A 134 6.21 16.69 17.33
N TRP A 135 7.34 17.13 16.79
CA TRP A 135 8.28 16.25 16.08
C TRP A 135 8.78 15.14 17.02
N LEU A 136 9.22 15.50 18.23
CA LEU A 136 9.70 14.52 19.21
C LEU A 136 8.60 13.53 19.61
N PHE A 137 7.39 14.01 19.86
CA PHE A 137 6.26 13.16 20.17
C PHE A 137 5.96 12.19 19.02
N LYS A 138 5.92 12.71 17.78
CA LYS A 138 5.63 11.96 16.56
C LYS A 138 6.63 10.83 16.31
N TYR A 139 7.93 11.13 16.32
CA TYR A 139 8.95 10.14 16.00
C TYR A 139 9.40 9.30 17.20
N GLY A 140 9.14 9.75 18.44
CA GLY A 140 9.50 9.03 19.65
C GLY A 140 8.85 7.65 19.81
N GLN A 141 7.71 7.38 19.16
CA GLN A 141 7.08 6.05 19.15
C GLN A 141 7.78 5.07 18.17
N SER A 142 8.25 5.57 17.04
CA SER A 142 9.05 4.80 16.06
C SER A 142 10.45 4.46 16.57
N PHE A 143 10.88 5.05 17.69
CA PHE A 143 12.18 4.81 18.32
C PHE A 143 12.15 3.72 19.40
N MET A 144 10.98 3.17 19.71
CA MET A 144 10.78 2.18 20.78
C MET A 144 10.28 0.82 20.33
N HIS A 145 9.68 0.71 19.14
CA HIS A 145 9.14 -0.54 18.62
C HIS A 145 10.11 -1.16 17.61
N ASN A 146 10.27 -2.49 17.62
CA ASN A 146 10.90 -3.30 16.56
C ASN A 146 10.05 -3.30 15.27
N ALA A 147 9.58 -2.13 14.86
CA ALA A 147 8.73 -1.96 13.72
C ALA A 147 9.56 -1.31 12.62
N PHE A 148 10.29 -2.14 11.88
CA PHE A 148 11.13 -1.69 10.76
C PHE A 148 10.30 -1.07 9.61
N GLU A 149 8.97 -1.27 9.62
CA GLU A 149 8.05 -0.79 8.58
C GLU A 149 6.90 0.10 9.10
N MET A 150 6.77 0.33 10.42
CA MET A 150 5.74 1.24 10.94
C MET A 150 6.23 2.69 10.88
N ASP A 151 6.10 3.30 9.70
CA ASP A 151 6.08 4.75 9.61
C ASP A 151 4.78 5.29 10.20
N ASN A 152 4.65 5.23 11.53
CA ASN A 152 3.58 5.93 12.25
C ASN A 152 3.72 7.45 12.10
N ALA A 153 4.88 7.96 11.63
CA ALA A 153 5.09 9.37 11.41
C ALA A 153 4.47 9.85 10.09
N GLU A 154 4.33 9.00 9.07
CA GLU A 154 3.60 9.39 7.84
C GLU A 154 2.07 9.41 7.99
N LYS A 155 1.50 8.86 9.08
CA LYS A 155 0.03 8.75 9.24
C LYS A 155 -0.70 10.03 9.66
N GLU A 156 -0.01 11.08 10.10
CA GLU A 156 -0.67 12.38 10.30
C GLU A 156 -0.66 13.19 9.00
N GLY A 157 -1.78 13.12 8.28
CA GLY A 157 -2.07 13.92 7.09
C GLY A 157 -2.07 13.13 5.78
N LEU A 158 -1.41 11.98 5.72
CA LEU A 158 -1.58 11.02 4.64
C LEU A 158 -2.67 10.01 5.06
N PRO A 159 -3.64 9.71 4.18
CA PRO A 159 -4.66 8.74 4.49
C PRO A 159 -3.97 7.40 4.78
N VAL A 160 -4.28 6.80 5.94
CA VAL A 160 -3.89 5.41 6.21
C VAL A 160 -4.33 4.60 5.00
N ARG A 161 -3.38 3.97 4.30
CA ARG A 161 -3.69 3.12 3.15
C ARG A 161 -4.66 2.07 3.66
N SER A 162 -5.93 2.24 3.29
CA SER A 162 -6.97 1.31 3.71
C SER A 162 -6.63 -0.05 3.14
N GLU A 163 -6.86 -1.10 3.90
CA GLU A 163 -6.80 -2.44 3.32
C GLU A 163 -7.70 -2.47 2.08
N PRO A 164 -7.25 -3.11 0.97
CA PRO A 164 -8.04 -3.16 -0.24
C PRO A 164 -9.36 -3.87 0.07
N GLU A 165 -10.49 -3.25 -0.28
CA GLU A 165 -11.80 -3.90 -0.14
C GLU A 165 -11.86 -5.10 -1.09
N LEU A 166 -11.89 -6.31 -0.52
CA LEU A 166 -11.99 -7.57 -1.25
C LEU A 166 -13.42 -7.75 -1.75
N TRP A 167 -13.58 -8.22 -2.99
CA TRP A 167 -14.89 -8.34 -3.60
C TRP A 167 -15.12 -9.70 -4.26
N ASP A 168 -16.36 -10.19 -4.17
CA ASP A 168 -16.88 -11.21 -5.07
C ASP A 168 -17.92 -10.66 -6.04
N ARG A 169 -18.57 -11.54 -6.80
CA ARG A 169 -19.62 -11.17 -7.76
C ARG A 169 -20.71 -10.31 -7.11
N THR A 170 -21.18 -10.67 -5.92
CA THR A 170 -22.28 -9.94 -5.27
C THR A 170 -21.83 -8.54 -4.86
N ASP A 171 -20.63 -8.43 -4.29
CA ASP A 171 -20.07 -7.17 -3.83
C ASP A 171 -19.86 -6.19 -5.01
N ILE A 172 -19.20 -6.66 -6.08
CA ILE A 172 -18.85 -5.81 -7.23
C ILE A 172 -20.08 -5.42 -8.06
N TRP A 173 -21.09 -6.28 -8.20
CA TRP A 173 -22.33 -5.92 -8.89
C TRP A 173 -23.18 -4.93 -8.08
N LYS A 174 -23.12 -4.98 -6.75
CA LYS A 174 -23.86 -4.05 -5.90
C LYS A 174 -23.31 -2.63 -6.01
N ASN A 175 -21.99 -2.50 -6.09
CA ASN A 175 -21.27 -1.23 -6.09
C ASN A 175 -20.19 -1.23 -7.18
N LEU A 176 -20.58 -1.33 -8.45
CA LEU A 176 -19.63 -1.31 -9.56
C LEU A 176 -19.02 0.10 -9.68
N PRO A 177 -17.68 0.27 -9.55
CA PRO A 177 -17.07 1.58 -9.66
C PRO A 177 -17.09 2.07 -11.11
N GLU A 178 -17.90 3.09 -11.37
CA GLU A 178 -18.07 3.70 -12.69
C GLU A 178 -17.99 5.22 -12.60
N LEU A 179 -17.41 5.84 -13.63
CA LEU A 179 -17.31 7.30 -13.76
C LEU A 179 -17.41 7.67 -15.23
N SER A 180 -18.14 8.73 -15.57
CA SER A 180 -18.19 9.16 -16.96
C SER A 180 -16.85 9.76 -17.39
N TYR A 181 -16.49 9.54 -18.67
CA TYR A 181 -15.26 10.10 -19.22
C TYR A 181 -15.22 11.64 -19.15
N ASN A 182 -16.38 12.30 -19.25
CA ASN A 182 -16.46 13.76 -19.15
C ASN A 182 -16.17 14.27 -17.73
N GLU A 183 -16.65 13.59 -16.70
CA GLU A 183 -16.33 13.93 -15.31
C GLU A 183 -14.83 13.73 -15.06
N PHE A 184 -14.28 12.57 -15.41
CA PHE A 184 -12.85 12.30 -15.31
C PHE A 184 -11.99 13.36 -16.01
N LYS A 185 -12.37 13.75 -17.23
CA LYS A 185 -11.57 14.66 -18.07
C LYS A 185 -11.65 16.11 -17.62
N ASN A 186 -12.82 16.55 -17.14
CA ASN A 186 -13.12 17.98 -17.00
C ASN A 186 -13.22 18.46 -15.55
N SER A 187 -13.17 17.59 -14.53
CA SER A 187 -13.16 18.01 -13.12
C SER A 187 -12.02 17.39 -12.30
N GLU A 188 -11.55 18.11 -11.29
CA GLU A 188 -10.56 17.59 -10.33
C GLU A 188 -11.20 16.55 -9.41
N GLU A 189 -12.49 16.73 -9.06
CA GLU A 189 -13.27 15.79 -8.28
C GLU A 189 -13.48 14.47 -9.00
N GLY A 190 -13.69 14.50 -10.33
CA GLY A 190 -13.80 13.31 -11.15
C GLY A 190 -12.47 12.56 -11.23
N LEU A 191 -11.36 13.27 -11.42
CA LEU A 191 -10.02 12.67 -11.35
C LEU A 191 -9.74 12.06 -9.96
N PHE A 192 -10.08 12.78 -8.88
CA PHE A 192 -9.91 12.29 -7.51
C PHE A 192 -10.74 11.04 -7.25
N THR A 193 -12.01 11.05 -7.64
CA THR A 193 -12.92 9.89 -7.53
C THR A 193 -12.36 8.68 -8.27
N TRP A 194 -11.88 8.88 -9.50
CA TRP A 194 -11.27 7.81 -10.29
C TRP A 194 -10.00 7.26 -9.63
N LEU A 195 -9.16 8.12 -9.04
CA LEU A 195 -7.98 7.68 -8.30
C LEU A 195 -8.35 6.89 -7.05
N ASP A 196 -9.32 7.39 -6.28
CA ASP A 196 -9.83 6.78 -5.04
C ASP A 196 -10.36 5.36 -5.28
N MET A 197 -10.98 5.11 -6.46
CA MET A 197 -11.41 3.78 -6.89
C MET A 197 -10.24 2.77 -7.02
N PHE A 198 -9.03 3.22 -7.36
CA PHE A 198 -7.86 2.35 -7.45
C PHE A 198 -7.14 2.22 -6.13
N HIS A 199 -6.91 3.34 -5.46
CA HIS A 199 -6.20 3.47 -4.20
C HIS A 199 -6.62 4.81 -3.60
N LYS A 200 -6.88 4.90 -2.28
CA LYS A 200 -7.08 6.19 -1.58
C LYS A 200 -5.83 7.07 -1.65
N ILE A 201 -5.56 7.66 -2.81
CA ILE A 201 -4.41 8.50 -3.10
C ILE A 201 -4.89 9.94 -2.99
N ILE A 202 -4.39 10.65 -1.98
CA ILE A 202 -4.55 12.09 -1.88
C ILE A 202 -3.28 12.75 -2.43
N GLY A 203 -3.47 13.61 -3.43
CA GLY A 203 -2.51 14.65 -3.77
C GLY A 203 -1.61 14.38 -4.97
N VAL A 204 -1.55 15.40 -5.83
CA VAL A 204 -0.78 15.52 -7.08
C VAL A 204 -1.47 14.77 -8.23
N VAL A 205 -1.67 15.43 -9.37
CA VAL A 205 -0.86 15.25 -10.59
C VAL A 205 -1.42 16.15 -11.70
N LYS A 206 -0.57 16.58 -12.64
CA LYS A 206 -1.02 16.94 -13.99
C LYS A 206 -1.41 15.68 -14.80
N ARG A 207 -2.35 14.92 -14.19
CA ARG A 207 -3.18 13.77 -14.63
C ARG A 207 -2.65 12.33 -14.54
N PHE A 208 -1.81 12.11 -13.53
CA PHE A 208 -1.56 10.93 -12.67
C PHE A 208 -0.48 9.88 -12.97
N ALA A 209 -0.13 9.58 -14.21
CA ALA A 209 0.97 8.65 -14.50
C ALA A 209 1.53 8.85 -15.92
N TYR A 210 2.58 8.09 -16.27
CA TYR A 210 3.05 7.98 -17.65
C TYR A 210 2.80 6.56 -18.20
N VAL A 211 2.54 6.48 -19.51
CA VAL A 211 2.39 5.21 -20.22
C VAL A 211 3.74 4.51 -20.25
N LYS A 212 3.77 3.26 -19.78
CA LYS A 212 4.96 2.42 -19.82
C LYS A 212 5.10 1.86 -21.23
N GLU A 213 6.14 2.29 -21.94
CA GLU A 213 6.49 1.66 -23.21
C GLU A 213 6.92 0.21 -22.97
N THR A 214 6.35 -0.71 -23.75
CA THR A 214 6.64 -2.15 -23.67
C THR A 214 7.13 -2.67 -25.02
N GLN A 215 7.49 -3.95 -25.10
CA GLN A 215 7.83 -4.59 -26.37
C GLN A 215 6.64 -4.65 -27.36
N TYR A 216 5.43 -4.35 -26.90
CA TYR A 216 4.24 -4.21 -27.74
C TYR A 216 4.00 -2.75 -28.16
N GLY A 217 4.89 -1.82 -27.79
CA GLY A 217 4.72 -0.38 -27.97
C GLY A 217 4.15 0.31 -26.72
N GLN A 218 3.85 1.60 -26.85
CA GLN A 218 3.16 2.40 -25.83
C GLN A 218 1.65 2.10 -25.80
N ILE A 219 1.08 1.82 -26.97
CA ILE A 219 -0.30 1.40 -27.18
C ILE A 219 -0.24 0.19 -28.12
N PHE A 220 -1.01 -0.85 -27.81
CA PHE A 220 -1.18 -1.98 -28.71
C PHE A 220 -2.66 -2.28 -28.91
N ASP A 221 -3.04 -2.49 -30.16
CA ASP A 221 -4.42 -2.80 -30.52
C ASP A 221 -4.65 -4.32 -30.42
N VAL A 222 -5.65 -4.76 -29.65
CA VAL A 222 -6.04 -6.18 -29.55
C VAL A 222 -6.96 -6.58 -30.71
N ILE A 223 -6.49 -6.45 -31.95
CA ILE A 223 -7.31 -6.70 -33.15
C ILE A 223 -7.29 -8.21 -33.45
N ASN A 224 -8.44 -8.76 -33.84
CA ASN A 224 -8.51 -10.11 -34.41
C ASN A 224 -7.83 -10.13 -35.78
N GLU A 225 -6.51 -10.30 -35.81
CA GLU A 225 -5.78 -10.65 -37.01
C GLU A 225 -5.47 -12.14 -36.95
N ALA A 226 -6.30 -12.96 -37.59
CA ALA A 226 -6.02 -14.37 -37.82
C ALA A 226 -4.83 -14.51 -38.80
N LYS A 227 -3.62 -14.24 -38.30
CA LYS A 227 -2.35 -14.51 -38.97
C LYS A 227 -1.65 -15.66 -38.25
N ASP A 228 -0.99 -16.53 -39.01
CA ASP A 228 -0.17 -17.61 -38.45
C ASP A 228 0.90 -17.02 -37.51
N GLY A 229 0.94 -17.53 -36.26
CA GLY A 229 1.91 -17.10 -35.24
C GLY A 229 1.50 -15.89 -34.38
N ALA A 230 0.27 -15.36 -34.53
CA ALA A 230 -0.23 -14.28 -33.68
C ALA A 230 -0.39 -14.73 -32.21
N HIS A 231 -0.15 -13.81 -31.26
CA HIS A 231 -0.42 -14.04 -29.84
C HIS A 231 -1.89 -14.45 -29.62
N LEU A 232 -2.16 -15.43 -28.74
CA LEU A 232 -3.51 -15.99 -28.54
C LEU A 232 -4.60 -14.94 -28.25
N ALA A 233 -4.22 -13.78 -27.69
CA ALA A 233 -5.13 -12.65 -27.48
C ALA A 233 -5.84 -12.18 -28.77
N PHE A 234 -5.19 -12.38 -29.93
CA PHE A 234 -5.67 -12.01 -31.26
C PHE A 234 -6.48 -13.14 -31.95
N THR A 235 -6.84 -14.21 -31.23
CA THR A 235 -7.63 -15.34 -31.75
C THR A 235 -9.04 -15.39 -31.13
N GLY A 236 -9.97 -16.17 -31.70
CA GLY A 236 -11.32 -16.39 -31.14
C GLY A 236 -11.40 -17.27 -29.89
N MET A 237 -10.27 -17.84 -29.44
CA MET A 237 -10.23 -18.76 -28.30
C MET A 237 -10.49 -18.05 -26.97
N ALA A 238 -11.05 -18.75 -25.99
CA ALA A 238 -11.18 -18.21 -24.64
C ALA A 238 -9.79 -17.88 -24.05
N LEU A 239 -9.69 -16.75 -23.35
CA LEU A 239 -8.54 -16.42 -22.54
C LEU A 239 -8.91 -16.70 -21.09
N ALA A 240 -8.33 -17.76 -20.52
CA ALA A 240 -8.46 -18.04 -19.09
C ALA A 240 -7.89 -16.90 -18.23
N TYR A 241 -8.36 -16.83 -16.98
CA TYR A 241 -7.92 -15.83 -16.00
C TYR A 241 -6.41 -15.76 -15.91
N HIS A 242 -5.90 -14.53 -15.97
CA HIS A 242 -4.47 -14.26 -15.89
C HIS A 242 -4.20 -12.83 -15.44
N THR A 243 -2.98 -12.61 -14.98
CA THR A 243 -2.32 -11.31 -14.94
C THR A 243 -1.39 -11.18 -16.14
N ASP A 244 -1.13 -9.97 -16.60
CA ASP A 244 -0.25 -9.71 -17.72
C ASP A 244 1.20 -9.41 -17.30
N MET A 245 2.14 -9.79 -18.16
CA MET A 245 3.57 -9.44 -18.07
C MET A 245 4.31 -9.95 -16.83
N ASN A 246 3.93 -11.11 -16.28
CA ASN A 246 4.63 -11.78 -15.16
C ASN A 246 6.11 -12.11 -15.43
N TYR A 247 6.55 -12.05 -16.69
CA TYR A 247 7.93 -12.22 -17.12
C TYR A 247 8.78 -10.93 -17.01
N ARG A 248 8.24 -9.84 -16.46
CA ARG A 248 8.96 -8.59 -16.18
C ARG A 248 9.41 -8.57 -14.71
N GLU A 249 10.52 -7.87 -14.44
CA GLU A 249 11.00 -7.58 -13.07
C GLU A 249 9.97 -6.78 -12.25
N LYS A 250 9.10 -6.04 -12.93
CA LYS A 250 7.91 -5.50 -12.30
C LYS A 250 6.78 -5.47 -13.33
N SER A 251 5.80 -6.34 -13.12
CA SER A 251 4.55 -6.32 -13.89
C SER A 251 3.92 -4.93 -13.79
N PRO A 252 3.24 -4.42 -14.82
CA PRO A 252 2.54 -3.14 -14.71
C PRO A 252 1.54 -3.16 -13.56
N GLY A 253 1.49 -2.05 -12.82
CA GLY A 253 0.51 -1.88 -11.75
C GLY A 253 -0.90 -1.74 -12.30
N MET A 254 -1.07 -0.93 -13.35
CA MET A 254 -2.37 -0.68 -13.97
C MET A 254 -2.39 -1.10 -15.43
N GLN A 255 -3.49 -1.72 -15.83
CA GLN A 255 -3.82 -1.99 -17.21
C GLN A 255 -5.14 -1.32 -17.57
N LEU A 256 -5.20 -0.74 -18.78
CA LEU A 256 -6.40 -0.13 -19.33
C LEU A 256 -6.76 -0.82 -20.63
N LEU A 257 -8.05 -1.10 -20.82
CA LEU A 257 -8.60 -1.66 -22.05
C LEU A 257 -9.74 -0.75 -22.52
N HIS A 258 -9.62 -0.17 -23.71
CA HIS A 258 -10.64 0.71 -24.31
C HIS A 258 -11.31 0.05 -25.50
N CYS A 259 -12.61 -0.24 -25.41
CA CYS A 259 -13.38 -0.84 -26.50
C CYS A 259 -13.64 0.19 -27.62
N LEU A 260 -13.07 -0.04 -28.80
CA LEU A 260 -13.28 0.83 -29.97
C LEU A 260 -14.42 0.33 -30.87
N LYS A 261 -14.51 -0.99 -31.04
CA LYS A 261 -15.57 -1.66 -31.80
C LYS A 261 -15.95 -2.97 -31.12
N ALA A 262 -17.24 -3.18 -30.95
CA ALA A 262 -17.86 -4.45 -30.59
C ALA A 262 -19.19 -4.53 -31.33
N ASN A 263 -19.48 -5.67 -31.97
CA ASN A 263 -20.80 -5.91 -32.54
C ASN A 263 -21.80 -6.08 -31.38
N ASN A 264 -22.91 -5.33 -31.43
CA ASN A 264 -23.93 -5.27 -30.38
C ASN A 264 -24.33 -6.67 -29.90
N SER A 265 -24.10 -6.94 -28.62
CA SER A 265 -24.71 -8.05 -27.90
C SER A 265 -26.16 -7.68 -27.57
N ASP A 266 -27.02 -7.52 -28.57
CA ASP A 266 -28.45 -7.58 -28.30
C ASP A 266 -28.75 -9.00 -27.80
N LYS A 267 -29.60 -9.13 -26.79
CA LYS A 267 -29.83 -10.38 -26.01
C LYS A 267 -30.17 -11.62 -26.86
N GLU A 268 -30.53 -11.43 -28.13
CA GLU A 268 -30.87 -12.50 -29.08
C GLU A 268 -29.65 -13.10 -29.80
N ASN A 269 -28.45 -12.48 -29.70
CA ASN A 269 -27.27 -12.86 -30.47
C ASN A 269 -25.97 -12.74 -29.64
N ASP A 270 -25.82 -13.51 -28.56
CA ASP A 270 -24.55 -13.62 -27.81
C ASP A 270 -23.56 -14.51 -28.58
N PHE A 271 -22.64 -13.87 -29.30
CA PHE A 271 -21.55 -14.54 -30.02
C PHE A 271 -20.27 -14.68 -29.18
N GLY A 272 -20.33 -14.40 -27.87
CA GLY A 272 -19.23 -14.51 -26.93
C GLY A 272 -18.32 -13.28 -26.85
N GLY A 273 -17.13 -13.44 -26.25
CA GLY A 273 -16.13 -12.36 -26.15
C GLY A 273 -16.32 -11.43 -24.94
N ARG A 274 -17.08 -11.89 -23.95
CA ARG A 274 -17.36 -11.21 -22.68
C ARG A 274 -16.06 -10.98 -21.91
N SER A 275 -15.91 -9.79 -21.35
CA SER A 275 -14.82 -9.45 -20.43
C SER A 275 -15.13 -10.05 -19.07
N MET A 276 -14.13 -10.67 -18.46
CA MET A 276 -14.27 -11.36 -17.17
C MET A 276 -13.17 -10.87 -16.21
N PHE A 277 -13.53 -10.60 -14.96
CA PHE A 277 -12.60 -10.16 -13.91
C PHE A 277 -12.83 -10.91 -12.61
N VAL A 278 -11.78 -11.20 -11.87
CA VAL A 278 -11.85 -11.80 -10.54
C VAL A 278 -10.79 -11.18 -9.61
N ASP A 279 -11.14 -11.00 -8.34
CA ASP A 279 -10.22 -10.49 -7.32
C ASP A 279 -9.26 -11.59 -6.85
N GLY A 280 -8.01 -11.52 -7.32
CA GLY A 280 -6.97 -12.47 -6.93
C GLY A 280 -6.60 -12.39 -5.45
N PHE A 281 -6.75 -11.22 -4.82
CA PHE A 281 -6.49 -11.09 -3.38
C PHE A 281 -7.57 -11.80 -2.57
N ARG A 282 -8.84 -11.70 -2.97
CA ARG A 282 -9.92 -12.47 -2.31
C ARG A 282 -9.69 -13.97 -2.43
N ALA A 283 -9.29 -14.46 -3.61
CA ALA A 283 -8.99 -15.87 -3.80
C ALA A 283 -7.79 -16.32 -2.95
N ALA A 284 -6.74 -15.48 -2.84
CA ALA A 284 -5.57 -15.76 -2.02
C ALA A 284 -5.89 -15.74 -0.52
N ARG A 285 -6.70 -14.79 -0.03
CA ARG A 285 -7.18 -14.76 1.37
C ARG A 285 -8.03 -15.97 1.70
N TRP A 286 -8.91 -16.39 0.79
CA TRP A 286 -9.65 -17.64 0.97
C TRP A 286 -8.71 -18.84 1.10
N MET A 287 -7.63 -18.91 0.30
CA MET A 287 -6.63 -19.99 0.45
C MET A 287 -5.89 -19.91 1.79
N GLU A 288 -5.51 -18.71 2.24
CA GLU A 288 -4.88 -18.49 3.54
C GLU A 288 -5.74 -19.04 4.69
N GLU A 289 -7.05 -18.78 4.66
CA GLU A 289 -7.99 -19.17 5.70
C GLU A 289 -8.41 -20.65 5.64
N ASN A 290 -8.60 -21.20 4.43
CA ASN A 290 -9.25 -22.50 4.24
C ASN A 290 -8.26 -23.61 3.85
N GLU A 291 -7.15 -23.24 3.19
CA GLU A 291 -6.20 -24.17 2.58
C GLU A 291 -4.75 -23.72 2.84
N PRO A 292 -4.35 -23.50 4.12
CA PRO A 292 -3.11 -22.80 4.48
C PRO A 292 -1.84 -23.48 3.96
N THR A 293 -1.84 -24.81 3.83
CA THR A 293 -0.73 -25.56 3.21
C THR A 293 -0.59 -25.21 1.72
N ALA A 294 -1.70 -25.13 1.00
CA ALA A 294 -1.70 -24.77 -0.41
C ALA A 294 -1.32 -23.29 -0.60
N PHE A 295 -1.80 -22.40 0.28
CA PHE A 295 -1.37 -21.01 0.33
C PHE A 295 0.15 -20.91 0.52
N HIS A 296 0.70 -21.60 1.52
CA HIS A 296 2.14 -21.63 1.77
C HIS A 296 2.94 -22.12 0.56
N VAL A 297 2.47 -23.16 -0.14
CA VAL A 297 3.13 -23.65 -1.34
C VAL A 297 3.16 -22.59 -2.45
N LEU A 298 2.05 -21.86 -2.65
CA LEU A 298 1.96 -20.82 -3.68
C LEU A 298 2.70 -19.51 -3.34
N THR A 299 2.93 -19.24 -2.06
CA THR A 299 3.74 -18.09 -1.60
C THR A 299 5.23 -18.39 -1.53
N SER A 300 5.62 -19.65 -1.28
CA SER A 300 7.01 -20.05 -1.11
C SER A 300 7.67 -20.64 -2.36
N THR A 301 6.89 -21.14 -3.33
CA THR A 301 7.44 -21.80 -4.53
C THR A 301 7.63 -20.79 -5.67
N PRO A 302 8.88 -20.38 -5.99
CA PRO A 302 9.13 -19.48 -7.11
C PRO A 302 8.88 -20.15 -8.46
N ILE A 303 8.20 -19.44 -9.36
CA ILE A 303 7.94 -19.88 -10.73
C ILE A 303 8.64 -18.94 -11.69
N ARG A 304 9.28 -19.51 -12.71
CA ARG A 304 9.80 -18.73 -13.83
C ARG A 304 8.69 -18.45 -14.84
N PHE A 305 8.48 -17.18 -15.13
CA PHE A 305 7.70 -16.73 -16.29
C PHE A 305 8.68 -16.28 -17.38
N SER A 306 8.41 -16.60 -18.64
CA SER A 306 9.23 -16.17 -19.77
C SER A 306 8.45 -16.06 -21.06
N ILE A 307 8.84 -15.10 -21.90
CA ILE A 307 8.38 -14.98 -23.28
C ILE A 307 9.56 -14.60 -24.17
N LYS A 308 9.53 -15.07 -25.42
CA LYS A 308 10.43 -14.62 -26.48
C LYS A 308 9.61 -13.86 -27.51
N ASN A 309 9.99 -12.61 -27.80
CA ASN A 309 9.33 -11.77 -28.79
C ASN A 309 10.39 -10.97 -29.55
N SER A 310 10.30 -10.92 -30.89
CA SER A 310 11.21 -10.16 -31.76
C SER A 310 12.70 -10.32 -31.45
N GLY A 311 13.15 -11.55 -31.17
CA GLY A 311 14.55 -11.85 -30.83
C GLY A 311 14.95 -11.54 -29.38
N MET A 312 14.13 -10.82 -28.62
CA MET A 312 14.34 -10.55 -27.20
C MET A 312 13.70 -11.63 -26.33
N ARG A 313 14.32 -11.93 -25.18
CA ARG A 313 13.77 -12.81 -24.16
C ARG A 313 13.57 -12.03 -22.87
N TYR A 314 12.34 -12.05 -22.37
CA TYR A 314 12.02 -11.55 -21.04
C TYR A 314 11.79 -12.74 -20.12
N SER A 315 12.31 -12.66 -18.89
CA SER A 315 12.06 -13.66 -17.87
C SER A 315 12.17 -13.03 -16.50
N ALA A 316 11.26 -13.43 -15.61
CA ALA A 316 11.29 -13.10 -14.20
C ALA A 316 10.84 -14.32 -13.38
N ILE A 317 11.12 -14.29 -12.09
CA ILE A 317 10.79 -15.37 -11.16
C ILE A 317 9.93 -14.77 -10.05
N TRP A 318 8.74 -15.33 -9.86
CA TRP A 318 7.78 -14.90 -8.85
C TRP A 318 7.05 -16.11 -8.26
N PRO A 319 6.72 -16.12 -6.96
CA PRO A 319 5.63 -16.95 -6.46
C PRO A 319 4.30 -16.57 -7.14
N VAL A 320 3.29 -17.44 -7.06
CA VAL A 320 1.95 -17.10 -7.58
C VAL A 320 1.29 -16.03 -6.71
N ILE A 321 1.50 -16.12 -5.39
CA ILE A 321 0.98 -15.17 -4.40
C ILE A 321 2.20 -14.54 -3.73
N CYS A 322 2.44 -13.25 -3.95
CA CYS A 322 3.54 -12.54 -3.30
C CYS A 322 3.08 -11.93 -1.98
N THR A 323 3.91 -12.02 -0.94
CA THR A 323 3.66 -11.42 0.38
C THR A 323 4.77 -10.44 0.79
N ASN A 324 4.45 -9.44 1.62
CA ASN A 324 5.45 -8.59 2.27
C ASN A 324 6.06 -9.28 3.52
N SER A 325 6.91 -8.57 4.24
CA SER A 325 7.53 -9.01 5.50
C SER A 325 6.53 -9.34 6.60
N ASP A 326 5.39 -8.67 6.61
CA ASP A 326 4.29 -8.88 7.57
C ASP A 326 3.38 -10.05 7.17
N GLY A 327 3.57 -10.62 5.98
CA GLY A 327 2.76 -11.71 5.43
C GLY A 327 1.56 -11.25 4.60
N ASP A 328 1.34 -9.95 4.45
CA ASP A 328 0.23 -9.41 3.66
C ASP A 328 0.42 -9.68 2.18
N ILE A 329 -0.66 -10.04 1.50
CA ILE A 329 -0.67 -10.27 0.05
C ILE A 329 -0.45 -8.95 -0.68
N THR A 330 0.56 -8.92 -1.55
CA THR A 330 0.98 -7.71 -2.27
C THR A 330 0.75 -7.79 -3.78
N GLU A 331 0.91 -8.97 -4.38
CA GLU A 331 0.77 -9.18 -5.83
C GLU A 331 0.35 -10.62 -6.13
N ILE A 332 -0.36 -10.81 -7.26
CA ILE A 332 -0.66 -12.12 -7.84
C ILE A 332 0.08 -12.22 -9.17
N HIS A 333 0.83 -13.30 -9.36
CA HIS A 333 1.47 -13.64 -10.62
C HIS A 333 0.93 -14.95 -11.18
N TYR A 334 -0.07 -14.86 -12.06
CA TYR A 334 -0.78 -16.03 -12.57
C TYR A 334 -0.97 -15.92 -14.08
N ASN A 335 -0.21 -16.70 -14.86
CA ASN A 335 -0.38 -16.77 -16.31
C ASN A 335 0.21 -18.05 -16.89
N ASN A 336 -0.64 -19.07 -17.09
CA ASN A 336 -0.23 -20.38 -17.57
C ASN A 336 0.53 -20.34 -18.91
N ARG A 337 0.26 -19.35 -19.77
CA ARG A 337 0.86 -19.23 -21.11
C ARG A 337 2.33 -18.83 -21.07
N THR A 338 2.75 -18.14 -20.01
CA THR A 338 4.13 -17.66 -19.86
C THR A 338 4.90 -18.40 -18.77
N MET A 339 4.21 -19.19 -17.96
CA MET A 339 4.80 -20.12 -17.00
C MET A 339 5.74 -21.11 -17.71
N GLN A 340 6.97 -21.19 -17.24
CA GLN A 340 7.99 -22.14 -17.70
C GLN A 340 7.92 -23.44 -16.87
N PRO A 341 8.62 -24.51 -17.29
CA PRO A 341 8.70 -25.73 -16.49
C PRO A 341 9.13 -25.46 -15.06
N LEU A 342 8.35 -25.96 -14.09
CA LEU A 342 8.60 -25.78 -12.66
C LEU A 342 10.00 -26.31 -12.29
N GLN A 343 10.87 -25.41 -11.81
CA GLN A 343 12.21 -25.75 -11.34
C GLN A 343 12.18 -25.89 -9.81
N ALA A 344 11.71 -27.05 -9.32
CA ALA A 344 11.59 -27.32 -7.89
C ALA A 344 12.00 -28.76 -7.55
N PRO A 345 12.42 -29.05 -6.31
CA PRO A 345 12.64 -30.42 -5.85
C PRO A 345 11.42 -31.31 -6.05
N THR A 346 11.61 -32.60 -6.34
CA THR A 346 10.52 -33.54 -6.69
C THR A 346 9.39 -33.57 -5.66
N HIS A 347 9.70 -33.45 -4.36
CA HIS A 347 8.71 -33.45 -3.29
C HIS A 347 7.81 -32.20 -3.27
N VAL A 348 8.20 -31.11 -3.95
CA VAL A 348 7.41 -29.87 -4.07
C VAL A 348 6.51 -29.89 -5.30
N VAL A 349 6.86 -30.66 -6.34
CA VAL A 349 6.19 -30.64 -7.65
C VAL A 349 4.69 -30.97 -7.53
N THR A 350 4.33 -32.11 -6.94
CA THR A 350 2.92 -32.50 -6.82
C THR A 350 2.12 -31.56 -5.89
N PRO A 351 2.61 -31.18 -4.70
CA PRO A 351 1.95 -30.16 -3.87
C PRO A 351 1.72 -28.83 -4.60
N PHE A 352 2.70 -28.38 -5.39
CA PHE A 352 2.58 -27.18 -6.20
C PHE A 352 1.41 -27.27 -7.18
N TYR A 353 1.35 -28.33 -7.99
CA TYR A 353 0.26 -28.48 -8.96
C TYR A 353 -1.11 -28.68 -8.30
N HIS A 354 -1.17 -29.29 -7.12
CA HIS A 354 -2.40 -29.37 -6.33
C HIS A 354 -2.87 -27.98 -5.88
N ALA A 355 -1.97 -27.19 -5.29
CA ALA A 355 -2.27 -25.84 -4.84
C ALA A 355 -2.63 -24.90 -6.01
N TYR A 356 -1.91 -25.00 -7.12
CA TYR A 356 -2.16 -24.23 -8.35
C TYR A 356 -3.54 -24.55 -8.94
N LYS A 357 -3.93 -25.83 -8.94
CA LYS A 357 -5.27 -26.27 -9.36
C LYS A 357 -6.35 -25.72 -8.44
N LEU A 358 -6.15 -25.78 -7.13
CA LEU A 358 -7.11 -25.27 -6.15
C LEU A 358 -7.34 -23.77 -6.30
N PHE A 359 -6.26 -23.00 -6.47
CA PHE A 359 -6.34 -21.56 -6.74
C PHE A 359 -7.11 -21.30 -8.05
N SER A 360 -6.80 -22.05 -9.11
CA SER A 360 -7.54 -21.96 -10.38
C SER A 360 -9.03 -22.27 -10.21
N GLN A 361 -9.39 -23.30 -9.45
CA GLN A 361 -10.79 -23.63 -9.16
C GLN A 361 -11.48 -22.49 -8.43
N LYS A 362 -10.83 -21.91 -7.42
CA LYS A 362 -11.38 -20.79 -6.66
C LYS A 362 -11.66 -19.57 -7.53
N LEU A 363 -10.73 -19.23 -8.43
CA LEU A 363 -10.88 -18.13 -9.38
C LEU A 363 -12.03 -18.33 -10.39
N ASN A 364 -12.38 -19.59 -10.68
CA ASN A 364 -13.42 -19.94 -11.66
C ASN A 364 -14.78 -20.25 -11.01
N GLU A 365 -14.95 -20.06 -9.70
CA GLU A 365 -16.26 -20.17 -9.07
C GLU A 365 -17.23 -19.12 -9.68
N ALA A 366 -18.47 -19.53 -9.95
CA ALA A 366 -19.49 -18.64 -10.52
C ALA A 366 -19.81 -17.43 -9.62
N SER A 367 -19.52 -17.53 -8.31
CA SER A 367 -19.63 -16.45 -7.35
C SER A 367 -18.43 -15.51 -7.30
N ALA A 368 -17.29 -15.87 -7.90
CA ALA A 368 -16.04 -15.13 -7.69
C ALA A 368 -15.90 -13.89 -8.57
N GLY A 369 -16.40 -13.93 -9.80
CA GLY A 369 -16.05 -12.95 -10.83
C GLY A 369 -17.19 -12.06 -11.34
N LEU A 370 -16.79 -10.96 -11.95
CA LEU A 370 -17.60 -10.06 -12.76
C LEU A 370 -17.48 -10.47 -14.24
N GLU A 371 -18.60 -10.54 -14.96
CA GLU A 371 -18.63 -10.85 -16.39
C GLU A 371 -19.62 -9.92 -17.11
N PHE A 372 -19.16 -9.24 -18.16
CA PHE A 372 -19.96 -8.28 -18.91
C PHE A 372 -19.44 -8.08 -20.34
N ASN A 373 -20.27 -7.47 -21.19
CA ASN A 373 -19.87 -7.03 -22.52
C ASN A 373 -19.40 -5.57 -22.47
N MET A 374 -18.27 -5.29 -23.10
CA MET A 374 -17.84 -3.92 -23.34
C MET A 374 -18.47 -3.41 -24.64
N VAL A 375 -19.07 -2.23 -24.61
CA VAL A 375 -19.57 -1.53 -25.79
C VAL A 375 -18.57 -0.48 -26.28
N PRO A 376 -18.64 -0.03 -27.55
CA PRO A 376 -17.75 1.02 -28.05
C PRO A 376 -17.79 2.27 -27.17
N GLY A 377 -16.63 2.74 -26.74
CA GLY A 377 -16.46 3.86 -25.80
C GLY A 377 -16.17 3.43 -24.36
N ASP A 378 -16.42 2.18 -23.99
CA ASP A 378 -16.11 1.69 -22.64
C ASP A 378 -14.60 1.59 -22.43
N LEU A 379 -14.15 2.11 -21.29
CA LEU A 379 -12.79 2.00 -20.80
C LEU A 379 -12.81 1.29 -19.45
N VAL A 380 -12.13 0.16 -19.35
CA VAL A 380 -11.89 -0.50 -18.05
C VAL A 380 -10.44 -0.28 -17.65
N ALA A 381 -10.23 0.03 -16.38
CA ALA A 381 -8.92 0.12 -15.77
C ALA A 381 -8.90 -0.77 -14.53
N PHE A 382 -7.81 -1.49 -14.31
CA PHE A 382 -7.69 -2.45 -13.21
C PHE A 382 -6.24 -2.60 -12.76
N ASN A 383 -6.06 -2.91 -11.47
CA ASN A 383 -4.74 -3.24 -10.93
C ASN A 383 -4.34 -4.65 -11.41
N ASN A 384 -3.47 -4.72 -12.42
CA ASN A 384 -3.01 -5.95 -13.07
C ASN A 384 -2.15 -6.85 -12.14
N ARG A 385 -1.73 -6.34 -10.98
CA ARG A 385 -1.05 -7.14 -9.94
C ARG A 385 -2.03 -7.74 -8.92
N ARG A 386 -3.33 -7.43 -9.01
CA ARG A 386 -4.37 -7.93 -8.09
C ARG A 386 -5.49 -8.64 -8.85
N ILE A 387 -6.04 -7.97 -9.85
CA ILE A 387 -7.20 -8.42 -10.61
C ILE A 387 -6.73 -9.32 -11.74
N LEU A 388 -7.25 -10.55 -11.79
CA LEU A 388 -7.06 -11.40 -12.95
C LEU A 388 -8.17 -11.11 -13.95
N HIS A 389 -7.81 -11.00 -15.23
CA HIS A 389 -8.74 -10.78 -16.32
C HIS A 389 -8.77 -11.97 -17.28
N ALA A 390 -9.91 -12.12 -17.93
CA ALA A 390 -10.21 -13.19 -18.87
C ALA A 390 -11.14 -12.69 -19.97
N ARG A 391 -11.30 -13.52 -20.99
CA ARG A 391 -12.26 -13.30 -22.07
C ARG A 391 -12.92 -14.62 -22.45
N SER A 392 -14.24 -14.64 -22.55
CA SER A 392 -14.92 -15.83 -23.09
C SER A 392 -14.55 -16.06 -24.56
N ALA A 393 -14.72 -17.30 -25.04
CA ALA A 393 -14.55 -17.61 -26.47
C ALA A 393 -15.58 -16.83 -27.29
N TYR A 394 -15.28 -16.58 -28.58
CA TYR A 394 -16.23 -15.95 -29.49
C TYR A 394 -16.11 -16.50 -30.91
N ASP A 395 -17.16 -16.30 -31.72
CA ASP A 395 -17.15 -16.68 -33.14
C ASP A 395 -16.42 -15.62 -33.98
N PRO A 396 -15.23 -15.91 -34.52
CA PRO A 396 -14.43 -14.95 -35.27
C PRO A 396 -15.05 -14.55 -36.61
N SER A 397 -16.03 -15.30 -37.12
CA SER A 397 -16.75 -14.98 -38.37
C SER A 397 -17.91 -14.00 -38.16
N LYS A 398 -18.38 -13.84 -36.92
CA LYS A 398 -19.56 -13.03 -36.57
C LYS A 398 -19.23 -11.82 -35.70
N VAL A 399 -18.08 -11.85 -35.02
CA VAL A 399 -17.63 -10.77 -34.15
C VAL A 399 -16.53 -9.98 -34.84
N GLU A 400 -16.87 -8.79 -35.34
CA GLU A 400 -15.89 -7.80 -35.74
C GLU A 400 -15.44 -7.02 -34.50
N ARG A 401 -14.19 -7.26 -34.06
CA ARG A 401 -13.58 -6.55 -32.95
C ARG A 401 -12.28 -5.91 -33.42
N GLN A 402 -12.33 -4.61 -33.74
CA GLN A 402 -11.11 -3.80 -33.78
C GLN A 402 -10.78 -3.45 -32.33
N GLY A 403 -9.63 -3.96 -31.92
CA GLY A 403 -9.32 -4.32 -30.55
C GLY A 403 -9.57 -3.30 -29.49
N ASN A 404 -9.74 -3.81 -28.28
CA ASN A 404 -9.52 -3.00 -27.12
C ASN A 404 -8.11 -2.40 -27.24
N ARG A 405 -7.98 -1.08 -27.37
CA ARG A 405 -6.66 -0.48 -27.24
C ARG A 405 -6.22 -0.71 -25.82
N SER A 406 -5.07 -1.32 -25.69
CA SER A 406 -4.51 -1.70 -24.42
C SER A 406 -3.25 -0.89 -24.18
N TRP A 407 -3.11 -0.39 -22.97
CA TRP A 407 -1.88 0.25 -22.52
C TRP A 407 -1.68 -0.01 -21.04
N PHE A 408 -0.42 0.09 -20.64
CA PHE A 408 0.04 -0.15 -19.28
C PHE A 408 0.55 1.15 -18.69
N LEU A 409 0.13 1.49 -17.48
CA LEU A 409 0.70 2.62 -16.77
C LEU A 409 1.75 2.12 -15.76
N CYS A 410 2.87 2.84 -15.69
CA CYS A 410 3.78 2.72 -14.55
C CYS A 410 3.14 3.47 -13.38
N ILE A 411 2.74 2.72 -12.36
CA ILE A 411 2.40 3.21 -11.02
C ILE A 411 3.18 2.39 -10.02
#